data_AF-A0A4P9A148-F1
#
_entry.id   AF-A0A4P9A148-F1
#
_cell.length_a   1.000
_cell.length_b   1.000
_cell.length_c   1.000
_cell.angle_alpha   90.00
_cell.angle_beta   90.00
_cell.angle_gamma   90.00
#
_symmetry.space_group_name_H-M   'P 1'
#
loop_
_entity.id
_entity.type
_entity.pdbx_description
1 polymer ?
#
loop_
_entity_poly.entity_id
_entity_poly.type
_entity_poly.pdbx_seq_one_letter_code
_entity_poly.pdbx_strand_id
1 'polypeptide(L)'
;MELLKTVKRRTFWSELVYYVLNIGLAAVLFAIAQTIQSPYPALALVVLSKWRIIAVRPRFWWANMQANLVDLTVGVGVVGLMYLSTSSLYFRAFLAVLYAIWLIVIKPMSKRWQVALQSAIAIFIGVTALMAVSYDWPVSVVVFLMFLIGYSTARHFLHSYDERQTVLLSAIWGVVFAELGWLAYHWAFVYGGLLFGGVPQITIILLLLSLVTSKAYQSYKKHKIVRFSDISGPVILTIAIIFVMFAFLNSVTI
;
A
#
# COMPACT_ATOMS: atom_id res chain seq x y z
N MET A 1 21.85 4.10 38.76
CA MET A 1 21.33 3.87 37.40
C MET A 1 20.02 4.65 37.18
N GLU A 2 20.02 5.98 37.31
CA GLU A 2 18.81 6.80 37.09
C GLU A 2 19.02 8.03 36.19
N LEU A 3 20.25 8.26 35.70
CA LEU A 3 20.57 9.41 34.83
C LEU A 3 20.35 9.16 33.33
N LEU A 4 19.89 7.97 32.93
CA LEU A 4 19.55 7.65 31.53
C LEU A 4 18.06 7.81 31.21
N LYS A 5 17.25 8.27 32.17
CA LYS A 5 15.87 8.72 31.95
C LYS A 5 15.80 10.21 31.61
N THR A 6 16.79 10.75 30.90
CA THR A 6 16.62 12.03 30.20
C THR A 6 15.54 11.85 29.14
N VAL A 7 14.33 12.20 29.59
CA VAL A 7 13.12 12.43 28.84
C VAL A 7 13.46 12.88 27.42
N LYS A 8 13.23 11.97 26.46
CA LYS A 8 13.24 12.25 25.03
C LYS A 8 12.03 13.16 24.71
N ARG A 9 12.00 14.36 25.28
CA ARG A 9 11.04 15.42 24.94
C ARG A 9 11.39 15.81 23.52
N ARG A 10 10.59 15.37 22.55
CA ARG A 10 10.62 15.97 21.22
C ARG A 10 10.39 17.46 21.43
N THR A 11 11.34 18.28 21.00
CA THR A 11 11.18 19.74 21.07
C THR A 11 9.95 20.12 20.24
N PHE A 12 9.14 21.06 20.73
CA PHE A 12 7.99 21.60 20.00
C PHE A 12 8.35 21.94 18.54
N TRP A 13 9.52 22.53 18.33
CA TRP A 13 10.09 22.82 17.01
C TRP A 13 10.29 21.58 16.13
N SER A 14 10.74 20.46 16.69
CA SER A 14 10.91 19.22 15.91
C SER A 14 9.56 18.63 15.48
N GLU A 15 8.52 18.78 16.30
CA GLU A 15 7.18 18.31 15.94
C GLU A 15 6.54 19.23 14.91
N LEU A 16 6.65 20.55 15.09
CA LEU A 16 6.16 21.53 14.12
C LEU A 16 6.79 21.35 12.75
N VAL A 17 8.12 21.23 12.67
CA VAL A 17 8.84 20.97 11.42
C VAL A 17 8.38 19.65 10.79
N TYR A 18 8.15 18.62 11.59
CA TYR A 18 7.62 17.34 11.11
C TYR A 18 6.24 17.49 10.45
N TYR A 19 5.29 18.18 11.09
CA TYR A 19 3.96 18.38 10.52
C TYR A 19 4.01 19.26 9.28
N VAL A 20 4.73 20.39 9.33
CA VAL A 20 4.83 21.34 8.21
C VAL A 20 5.44 20.69 6.98
N LEU A 21 6.53 19.91 7.13
CA LEU A 21 7.16 19.25 5.98
C LEU A 21 6.29 18.16 5.36
N ASN A 22 5.56 17.37 6.16
CA ASN A 22 4.70 16.32 5.62
C ASN A 22 3.43 16.86 4.97
N ILE A 23 2.78 17.86 5.59
CA ILE A 23 1.63 18.56 5.00
C ILE A 23 2.09 19.33 3.74
N GLY A 24 3.23 20.00 3.82
CA GLY A 24 3.84 20.71 2.70
C GLY A 24 4.13 19.80 1.53
N LEU A 25 4.65 18.59 1.76
CA LEU A 25 4.85 17.59 0.70
C LEU A 25 3.54 17.24 0.00
N ALA A 26 2.47 16.95 0.75
CA ALA A 26 1.17 16.64 0.17
C ALA A 26 0.57 17.84 -0.61
N ALA A 27 0.71 19.05 -0.09
CA ALA A 27 0.25 20.27 -0.74
C ALA A 27 1.03 20.56 -2.04
N VAL A 28 2.34 20.36 -2.05
CA VAL A 28 3.18 20.52 -3.26
C VAL A 28 2.82 19.46 -4.30
N LEU A 29 2.60 18.20 -3.91
CA LEU A 29 2.15 17.16 -4.85
C LEU A 29 0.79 17.52 -5.48
N PHE A 30 -0.14 18.04 -4.69
CA PHE A 30 -1.41 18.56 -5.20
C PHE A 30 -1.20 19.71 -6.18
N ALA A 31 -0.40 20.72 -5.82
CA ALA A 31 -0.12 21.87 -6.68
C ALA A 31 0.54 21.45 -8.00
N ILE A 32 1.50 20.52 -7.95
CA ILE A 32 2.13 19.94 -9.14
C ILE A 32 1.08 19.23 -10.00
N ALA A 33 0.23 18.39 -9.41
CA ALA A 33 -0.82 17.68 -10.16
C ALA A 33 -1.90 18.60 -10.79
N GLN A 34 -2.06 19.84 -10.30
CA GLN A 34 -2.95 20.83 -10.91
C GLN A 34 -2.29 21.63 -12.03
N THR A 35 -1.01 21.94 -11.89
CA THR A 35 -0.30 22.89 -12.76
C THR A 35 0.51 22.21 -13.85
N ILE A 36 1.04 21.02 -13.57
CA ILE A 36 1.91 20.26 -14.46
C ILE A 36 1.13 19.04 -14.97
N GLN A 37 1.05 18.88 -16.29
CA GLN A 37 0.33 17.76 -16.92
C GLN A 37 1.10 16.43 -16.87
N SER A 38 2.38 16.48 -16.53
CA SER A 38 3.27 15.32 -16.46
C SER A 38 3.39 14.78 -15.03
N PRO A 39 3.23 13.45 -14.80
CA PRO A 39 3.33 12.85 -13.46
C PRO A 39 4.78 12.74 -12.95
N TYR A 40 5.78 12.79 -13.83
CA TYR A 40 7.17 12.51 -13.49
C TYR A 40 7.76 13.43 -12.40
N PRO A 41 7.51 14.75 -12.37
CA PRO A 41 8.00 15.61 -11.30
C PRO A 41 7.42 15.26 -9.93
N ALA A 42 6.12 14.92 -9.86
CA ALA A 42 5.49 14.49 -8.62
C ALA A 42 6.05 13.14 -8.14
N LEU A 43 6.23 12.18 -9.05
CA LEU A 43 6.84 10.89 -8.72
C LEU A 43 8.29 11.04 -8.24
N ALA A 44 9.09 11.87 -8.92
CA ALA A 44 10.45 12.18 -8.49
C ALA A 44 10.46 12.80 -7.09
N LEU A 45 9.54 13.73 -6.81
CA LEU A 45 9.43 14.36 -5.49
C LEU A 45 9.07 13.34 -4.39
N VAL A 46 8.19 12.37 -4.67
CA VAL A 46 7.87 11.29 -3.72
C VAL A 46 9.11 10.46 -3.40
N VAL A 47 9.91 10.09 -4.40
CA VAL A 47 11.15 9.32 -4.20
C VAL A 47 12.18 10.15 -3.43
N LEU A 48 12.38 11.41 -3.82
CA LEU A 48 13.31 12.34 -3.15
C LEU A 48 12.91 12.63 -1.70
N SER A 49 11.61 12.63 -1.38
CA SER A 49 11.14 12.77 0.01
C SER A 49 11.70 11.68 0.93
N LYS A 50 12.13 10.54 0.38
CA LYS A 50 12.75 9.43 1.11
C LYS A 50 14.28 9.49 1.09
N TRP A 51 14.87 10.69 0.95
CA TRP A 51 16.33 10.92 0.94
C TRP A 51 17.13 10.16 2.02
N ARG A 52 16.51 9.87 3.18
CA ARG A 52 17.08 9.04 4.25
C ARG A 52 17.51 7.64 3.81
N ILE A 53 16.94 7.10 2.72
CA ILE A 53 17.36 5.81 2.15
C ILE A 53 18.83 5.89 1.70
N ILE A 54 19.21 7.01 1.08
CA ILE A 54 20.52 7.22 0.43
C ILE A 54 21.51 7.87 1.41
N ALA A 55 21.03 8.62 2.40
CA ALA A 55 21.86 9.31 3.40
C ALA A 55 22.65 8.39 4.35
N VAL A 56 22.49 7.07 4.23
CA VAL A 56 23.18 6.04 5.03
C VAL A 56 24.29 5.40 4.19
N ARG A 57 25.26 4.71 4.84
CA ARG A 57 26.33 3.98 4.14
C ARG A 57 25.75 3.05 3.05
N PRO A 58 26.35 2.98 1.83
CA PRO A 58 25.82 2.22 0.69
C PRO A 58 25.41 0.77 0.99
N ARG A 59 26.16 0.09 1.87
CA ARG A 59 25.85 -1.28 2.31
C ARG A 59 24.45 -1.46 2.93
N PHE A 60 23.84 -0.39 3.46
CA PHE A 60 22.53 -0.42 4.10
C PHE A 60 21.41 0.09 3.18
N TRP A 61 21.72 0.54 1.96
CA TRP A 61 20.71 1.06 1.03
C TRP A 61 19.63 0.03 0.74
N TRP A 62 20.01 -1.23 0.50
CA TRP A 62 19.04 -2.30 0.24
C TRP A 62 18.04 -2.49 1.38
N ALA A 63 18.53 -2.53 2.62
CA ALA A 63 17.69 -2.67 3.80
C ALA A 63 16.76 -1.45 3.98
N ASN A 64 17.27 -0.25 3.74
CA ASN A 64 16.48 0.99 3.84
C ASN A 64 15.44 1.10 2.73
N MET A 65 15.76 0.71 1.50
CA MET A 65 14.80 0.65 0.40
C MET A 65 13.64 -0.26 0.78
N GLN A 66 13.96 -1.50 1.21
CA GLN A 66 12.98 -2.49 1.63
C GLN A 66 12.08 -2.00 2.77
N ALA A 67 12.63 -1.28 3.75
CA ALA A 67 11.87 -0.72 4.86
C ALA A 67 10.92 0.42 4.45
N ASN A 68 11.16 1.07 3.30
CA ASN A 68 10.34 2.18 2.81
C ASN A 68 9.46 1.79 1.61
N LEU A 69 9.47 0.53 1.17
CA LEU A 69 8.69 0.12 -0.01
C LEU A 69 7.19 0.34 0.16
N VAL A 70 6.62 0.09 1.34
CA VAL A 70 5.19 0.32 1.62
C VAL A 70 4.83 1.79 1.51
N ASP A 71 5.67 2.67 2.07
CA ASP A 71 5.48 4.12 2.02
C ASP A 71 5.68 4.68 0.60
N LEU A 72 6.62 4.12 -0.16
CA LEU A 72 6.80 4.43 -1.59
C LEU A 72 5.59 3.96 -2.41
N THR A 73 5.06 2.77 -2.13
CA THR A 73 3.89 2.21 -2.83
C THR A 73 2.67 3.12 -2.66
N VAL A 74 2.42 3.57 -1.43
CA VAL A 74 1.33 4.52 -1.16
C VAL A 74 1.58 5.87 -1.82
N GLY A 75 2.79 6.43 -1.70
CA GLY A 75 3.10 7.74 -2.30
C GLY A 75 2.99 7.74 -3.83
N VAL A 76 3.59 6.74 -4.49
CA VAL A 76 3.51 6.58 -5.95
C VAL A 76 2.08 6.30 -6.38
N GLY A 77 1.34 5.45 -5.65
CA GLY A 77 -0.04 5.15 -5.97
C GLY A 77 -0.97 6.35 -5.84
N VAL A 78 -0.83 7.16 -4.78
CA VAL A 78 -1.58 8.42 -4.63
C VAL A 78 -1.30 9.35 -5.81
N VAL A 79 -0.04 9.54 -6.19
CA VAL A 79 0.31 10.38 -7.34
C VAL A 79 -0.30 9.82 -8.62
N GLY A 80 -0.20 8.51 -8.87
CA GLY A 80 -0.82 7.86 -10.02
C GLY A 80 -2.32 8.16 -10.12
N LEU A 81 -3.04 8.07 -8.99
CA LEU A 81 -4.47 8.37 -8.93
C LEU A 81 -4.80 9.85 -9.17
N MET A 82 -3.95 10.79 -8.72
CA MET A 82 -4.14 12.22 -8.97
C MET A 82 -4.06 12.59 -10.46
N TYR A 83 -3.30 11.82 -11.25
CA TYR A 83 -3.06 12.04 -12.67
C TYR A 83 -4.00 11.28 -13.59
N LEU A 84 -4.99 10.54 -13.05
CA LEU A 84 -6.03 9.95 -13.88
C LEU A 84 -6.81 11.05 -14.60
N SER A 85 -7.18 10.80 -15.86
CA SER A 85 -7.95 11.73 -16.69
C SER A 85 -9.31 12.08 -16.09
N THR A 86 -9.90 11.14 -15.35
CA THR A 86 -11.17 11.29 -14.63
C THR A 86 -11.02 12.03 -13.29
N SER A 87 -9.80 12.39 -12.89
CA SER A 87 -9.55 12.98 -11.58
C SER A 87 -9.99 14.44 -11.51
N SER A 88 -11.13 14.68 -10.86
CA SER A 88 -11.61 16.04 -10.55
C SER A 88 -10.71 16.76 -9.53
N LEU A 89 -10.82 18.08 -9.45
CA LEU A 89 -10.11 18.88 -8.44
C LEU A 89 -10.40 18.40 -7.02
N TYR A 90 -11.67 18.08 -6.73
CA TYR A 90 -12.08 17.55 -5.43
C TYR A 90 -11.43 16.20 -5.14
N PHE A 91 -11.30 15.33 -6.15
CA PHE A 91 -10.65 14.04 -5.97
C PHE A 91 -9.14 14.19 -5.70
N ARG A 92 -8.45 15.07 -6.43
CA ARG A 92 -7.03 15.38 -6.17
C ARG A 92 -6.84 15.96 -4.77
N ALA A 93 -7.73 16.85 -4.33
CA ALA A 93 -7.66 17.45 -3.00
C ALA A 93 -7.89 16.41 -1.91
N PHE A 94 -8.87 15.52 -2.10
CA PHE A 94 -9.13 14.39 -1.21
C PHE A 94 -7.92 13.46 -1.09
N LEU A 95 -7.29 13.09 -2.21
CA LEU A 95 -6.08 12.28 -2.23
C LEU A 95 -4.90 12.95 -1.51
N ALA A 96 -4.76 14.27 -1.65
CA ALA A 96 -3.72 15.03 -0.94
C ALA A 96 -3.92 15.01 0.57
N VAL A 97 -5.17 15.18 1.03
CA VAL A 97 -5.53 15.07 2.45
C VAL A 97 -5.26 13.66 2.98
N LEU A 98 -5.69 12.62 2.24
CA LEU A 98 -5.39 11.24 2.59
C LEU A 98 -3.88 10.98 2.68
N TYR A 99 -3.08 11.55 1.79
CA TYR A 99 -1.64 11.39 1.83
C TYR A 99 -0.99 12.14 3.01
N ALA A 100 -1.48 13.32 3.36
CA ALA A 100 -1.06 14.02 4.58
C ALA A 100 -1.38 13.18 5.83
N ILE A 101 -2.59 12.62 5.92
CA ILE A 101 -2.99 11.70 7.00
C ILE A 101 -2.10 10.46 7.03
N TRP A 102 -1.79 9.90 5.86
CA TRP A 102 -0.87 8.77 5.74
C TRP A 102 0.50 9.10 6.37
N LEU A 103 1.12 10.21 5.96
CA LEU A 103 2.45 10.59 6.44
C LEU A 103 2.48 10.90 7.94
N ILE A 104 1.45 11.56 8.45
CA ILE A 104 1.44 12.11 9.80
C ILE A 104 0.93 11.12 10.84
N VAL A 105 -0.17 10.42 10.52
CA VAL A 105 -0.93 9.64 11.50
C VAL A 105 -0.68 8.16 11.28
N ILE A 106 -0.81 7.67 10.05
CA ILE A 106 -0.81 6.23 9.76
C ILE A 106 0.62 5.68 9.76
N LYS A 107 1.55 6.30 9.03
CA LYS A 107 2.93 5.85 8.88
C LYS A 107 3.69 5.67 10.20
N PRO A 108 3.58 6.55 11.22
CA PRO A 108 4.32 6.39 12.48
C PRO A 108 3.79 5.27 13.38
N MET A 109 2.64 4.68 13.05
CA MET A 109 2.06 3.60 13.82
C MET A 109 2.93 2.34 13.77
N SER A 110 3.03 1.63 14.89
CA SER A 110 3.95 0.50 15.06
C SER A 110 3.34 -0.74 15.72
N LYS A 111 2.10 -0.67 16.23
CA LYS A 111 1.43 -1.85 16.78
C LYS A 111 1.13 -2.85 15.65
N ARG A 112 1.15 -4.15 15.93
CA ARG A 112 0.94 -5.22 14.93
C ARG A 112 -0.28 -5.01 14.03
N TRP A 113 -1.42 -4.67 14.63
CA TRP A 113 -2.65 -4.40 13.86
C TRP A 113 -2.53 -3.14 12.98
N GLN A 114 -1.77 -2.13 13.42
CA GLN A 114 -1.53 -0.91 12.66
C GLN A 114 -0.57 -1.14 11.49
N VAL A 115 0.44 -2.00 11.67
CA VAL A 115 1.33 -2.44 10.58
C VAL A 115 0.56 -3.26 9.54
N ALA A 116 -0.38 -4.11 9.99
CA ALA A 116 -1.30 -4.80 9.11
C ALA A 116 -2.19 -3.81 8.32
N LEU A 117 -2.71 -2.77 8.99
CA LEU A 117 -3.48 -1.70 8.34
C LEU A 117 -2.65 -0.93 7.31
N GLN A 118 -1.41 -0.57 7.63
CA GLN A 118 -0.48 0.07 6.67
C GLN A 118 -0.28 -0.81 5.42
N SER A 119 -0.12 -2.11 5.61
CA SER A 119 0.03 -3.07 4.51
C SER A 119 -1.25 -3.14 3.67
N ALA A 120 -2.42 -3.18 4.31
CA ALA A 120 -3.71 -3.18 3.61
C ALA A 120 -3.92 -1.90 2.79
N ILE A 121 -3.62 -0.72 3.35
CA ILE A 121 -3.72 0.56 2.63
C ILE A 121 -2.77 0.59 1.43
N ALA A 122 -1.55 0.06 1.57
CA ALA A 122 -0.60 -0.04 0.46
C ALA A 122 -1.07 -1.00 -0.64
N ILE A 123 -1.69 -2.13 -0.30
CA ILE A 123 -2.36 -2.98 -1.29
C ILE A 123 -3.48 -2.19 -1.98
N PHE A 124 -4.36 -1.57 -1.21
CA PHE A 124 -5.52 -0.85 -1.76
C PHE A 124 -5.12 0.26 -2.73
N ILE A 125 -4.25 1.19 -2.30
CA ILE A 125 -3.82 2.32 -3.10
C ILE A 125 -2.89 1.87 -4.22
N GLY A 126 -1.91 1.00 -3.92
CA GLY A 126 -0.90 0.58 -4.87
C GLY A 126 -1.47 -0.23 -6.03
N VAL A 127 -2.31 -1.24 -5.73
CA VAL A 127 -2.93 -2.08 -6.76
C VAL A 127 -3.95 -1.28 -7.56
N THR A 128 -4.77 -0.44 -6.91
CA THR A 128 -5.74 0.40 -7.62
C THR A 128 -5.07 1.35 -8.60
N ALA A 129 -4.01 2.04 -8.16
CA ALA A 129 -3.25 2.94 -9.03
C ALA A 129 -2.58 2.20 -10.19
N LEU A 130 -1.94 1.06 -9.91
CA LEU A 130 -1.26 0.27 -10.95
C LEU A 130 -2.25 -0.25 -12.00
N MET A 131 -3.38 -0.81 -11.57
CA MET A 131 -4.39 -1.33 -12.49
C MET A 131 -5.06 -0.22 -13.30
N ALA A 132 -5.24 0.98 -12.72
CA ALA A 132 -5.82 2.12 -13.43
C ALA A 132 -4.97 2.61 -14.63
N VAL A 133 -3.65 2.38 -14.60
CA VAL A 133 -2.74 2.73 -15.70
C VAL A 133 -2.24 1.51 -16.50
N SER A 134 -2.59 0.30 -16.05
CA SER A 134 -2.04 -0.95 -16.60
C SER A 134 -2.34 -1.16 -18.08
N TYR A 135 -3.46 -0.63 -18.59
CA TYR A 135 -3.89 -0.83 -19.97
C TYR A 135 -2.90 -0.31 -21.02
N ASP A 136 -2.07 0.67 -20.66
CA ASP A 136 -1.07 1.29 -21.54
C ASP A 136 0.34 0.71 -21.34
N TRP A 137 0.50 -0.19 -20.36
CA TRP A 137 1.80 -0.69 -19.94
C TRP A 137 2.03 -2.13 -20.40
N PRO A 138 3.28 -2.52 -20.71
CA PRO A 138 3.59 -3.90 -21.03
C PRO A 138 3.31 -4.82 -19.83
N VAL A 139 2.72 -5.99 -20.10
CA VAL A 139 2.31 -6.97 -19.08
C VAL A 139 3.45 -7.29 -18.11
N SER A 140 4.68 -7.43 -18.62
CA SER A 140 5.87 -7.74 -17.81
C SER A 140 6.12 -6.71 -16.71
N VAL A 141 5.92 -5.41 -17.00
CA VAL A 141 6.09 -4.33 -16.02
C VAL A 141 4.98 -4.38 -14.97
N VAL A 142 3.73 -4.60 -15.38
CA VAL A 142 2.60 -4.70 -14.45
C VAL A 142 2.77 -5.88 -13.51
N VAL A 143 3.13 -7.06 -14.04
CA VAL A 143 3.38 -8.27 -13.24
C VAL A 143 4.54 -8.08 -12.26
N PHE A 144 5.63 -7.45 -12.70
CA PHE A 144 6.77 -7.14 -11.83
C PHE A 144 6.39 -6.17 -10.71
N LEU A 145 5.60 -5.13 -11.01
CA LEU A 145 5.14 -4.19 -9.98
C LEU A 145 4.14 -4.83 -9.01
N MET A 146 3.26 -5.71 -9.50
CA MET A 146 2.39 -6.51 -8.64
C MET A 146 3.19 -7.39 -7.68
N PHE A 147 4.25 -8.05 -8.19
CA PHE A 147 5.20 -8.77 -7.36
C PHE A 147 5.81 -7.87 -6.27
N LEU A 148 6.29 -6.67 -6.63
CA LEU A 148 6.89 -5.74 -5.67
C LEU A 148 5.90 -5.26 -4.60
N ILE A 149 4.65 -4.99 -4.98
CA ILE A 149 3.58 -4.60 -4.04
C ILE A 149 3.31 -5.75 -3.06
N GLY A 150 3.13 -6.98 -3.55
CA GLY A 150 2.92 -8.17 -2.72
C GLY A 150 4.11 -8.44 -1.79
N TYR A 151 5.32 -8.40 -2.33
CA TYR A 151 6.56 -8.57 -1.58
C TYR A 151 6.69 -7.52 -0.46
N SER A 152 6.49 -6.26 -0.79
CA SER A 152 6.60 -5.13 0.13
C SER A 152 5.62 -5.25 1.29
N THR A 153 4.36 -5.53 0.99
CA THR A 153 3.27 -5.58 1.97
C THR A 153 3.40 -6.78 2.90
N ALA A 154 3.74 -7.97 2.36
CA ALA A 154 4.04 -9.14 3.18
C ALA A 154 5.26 -8.91 4.07
N ARG A 155 6.33 -8.31 3.54
CA ARG A 155 7.55 -8.04 4.31
C ARG A 155 7.28 -7.12 5.48
N HIS A 156 6.54 -6.04 5.23
CA HIS A 156 6.17 -5.07 6.24
C HIS A 156 5.33 -5.70 7.36
N PHE A 157 4.37 -6.54 7.00
CA PHE A 157 3.58 -7.31 7.96
C PHE A 157 4.44 -8.28 8.78
N LEU A 158 5.27 -9.09 8.13
CA LEU A 158 6.11 -10.12 8.77
C LEU A 158 7.18 -9.54 9.70
N HIS A 159 7.67 -8.35 9.39
CA HIS A 159 8.61 -7.62 10.25
C HIS A 159 8.04 -7.36 11.65
N SER A 160 6.72 -7.23 11.81
CA SER A 160 6.07 -7.05 13.13
C SER A 160 6.02 -8.32 14.00
N TYR A 161 6.43 -9.46 13.45
CA TYR A 161 6.46 -10.77 14.08
C TYR A 161 7.89 -11.36 14.20
N ASP A 162 8.92 -10.57 13.89
CA ASP A 162 10.33 -10.99 13.93
C ASP A 162 10.58 -12.33 13.20
N GLU A 163 9.98 -12.49 12.01
CA GLU A 163 10.05 -13.72 11.24
C GLU A 163 11.44 -13.96 10.65
N ARG A 164 12.01 -15.14 10.93
CA ARG A 164 13.33 -15.55 10.44
C ARG A 164 13.33 -15.67 8.92
N GLN A 165 12.25 -16.21 8.35
CA GLN A 165 12.11 -16.43 6.91
C GLN A 165 11.36 -15.30 6.19
N THR A 166 11.51 -14.05 6.67
CA THR A 166 10.81 -12.88 6.11
C THR A 166 10.99 -12.80 4.59
N VAL A 167 12.22 -12.95 4.08
CA VAL A 167 12.51 -12.81 2.64
C VAL A 167 11.77 -13.85 1.81
N LEU A 168 11.79 -15.12 2.23
CA LEU A 168 11.16 -16.22 1.51
C LEU A 168 9.64 -16.08 1.49
N LEU A 169 9.02 -15.87 2.66
CA LEU A 169 7.57 -15.73 2.75
C LEU A 169 7.05 -14.50 2.02
N SER A 170 7.78 -13.39 2.05
CA SER A 170 7.46 -12.20 1.26
C SER A 170 7.59 -12.45 -0.24
N ALA A 171 8.60 -13.21 -0.68
CA ALA A 171 8.76 -13.56 -2.10
C ALA A 171 7.60 -14.44 -2.58
N ILE A 172 7.21 -15.45 -1.79
CA ILE A 172 6.05 -16.31 -2.09
C ILE A 172 4.78 -15.46 -2.25
N TRP A 173 4.55 -14.52 -1.33
CA TRP A 173 3.39 -13.63 -1.42
C TRP A 173 3.45 -12.66 -2.60
N GLY A 174 4.66 -12.19 -2.95
CA GLY A 174 4.90 -11.44 -4.18
C GLY A 174 4.52 -12.23 -5.43
N VAL A 175 4.89 -13.53 -5.51
CA VAL A 175 4.53 -14.39 -6.65
C VAL A 175 3.01 -14.55 -6.75
N VAL A 176 2.31 -14.76 -5.64
CA VAL A 176 0.83 -14.82 -5.62
C VAL A 176 0.22 -13.53 -6.18
N PHE A 177 0.74 -12.37 -5.79
CA PHE A 177 0.28 -11.08 -6.35
C PHE A 177 0.59 -10.95 -7.85
N ALA A 178 1.75 -11.43 -8.29
CA ALA A 178 2.16 -11.39 -9.68
C ALA A 178 1.25 -12.24 -10.58
N GLU A 179 0.95 -13.47 -10.16
CA GLU A 179 0.06 -14.41 -10.87
C GLU A 179 -1.37 -13.87 -10.96
N LEU A 180 -1.91 -13.42 -9.83
CA LEU A 180 -3.26 -12.84 -9.77
C LEU A 180 -3.33 -11.50 -10.54
N GLY A 181 -2.28 -10.70 -10.50
CA GLY A 181 -2.15 -9.48 -11.29
C GLY A 181 -2.07 -9.74 -12.79
N TRP A 182 -1.37 -10.79 -13.21
CA TRP A 182 -1.32 -11.21 -14.61
C TRP A 182 -2.71 -11.64 -15.13
N LEU A 183 -3.46 -12.41 -14.33
CA LEU A 183 -4.84 -12.77 -14.66
C LEU A 183 -5.73 -11.52 -14.76
N ALA A 184 -5.63 -10.62 -13.79
CA ALA A 184 -6.42 -9.39 -13.75
C ALA A 184 -6.07 -8.41 -14.86
N TYR A 185 -4.85 -8.45 -15.40
CA TYR A 185 -4.46 -7.66 -16.57
C TYR A 185 -5.31 -8.00 -17.80
N HIS A 186 -5.65 -9.28 -17.98
CA HIS A 186 -6.47 -9.75 -19.10
C HIS A 186 -7.97 -9.73 -18.80
N TRP A 187 -8.36 -9.85 -17.52
CA TRP A 187 -9.74 -9.83 -17.06
C TRP A 187 -9.96 -8.80 -15.95
N ALA A 188 -9.93 -7.52 -16.34
CA ALA A 188 -10.11 -6.39 -15.44
C ALA A 188 -11.58 -5.96 -15.36
N PHE A 189 -12.21 -6.14 -14.20
CA PHE A 189 -13.47 -5.48 -13.86
C PHE A 189 -13.20 -4.34 -12.88
N VAL A 190 -13.88 -3.21 -13.04
CA VAL A 190 -13.76 -2.03 -12.17
C VAL A 190 -15.14 -1.69 -11.64
N TYR A 191 -15.26 -1.59 -10.32
CA TYR A 191 -16.52 -1.25 -9.66
C TYR A 191 -16.50 0.20 -9.16
N GLY A 192 -17.69 0.81 -9.10
CA GLY A 192 -17.85 2.13 -8.50
C GLY A 192 -17.17 3.25 -9.29
N GLY A 193 -17.09 3.15 -10.63
CA GLY A 193 -16.45 4.17 -11.49
C GLY A 193 -16.99 5.59 -11.33
N LEU A 194 -18.21 5.76 -10.82
CA LEU A 194 -18.80 7.06 -10.49
C LEU A 194 -18.13 7.76 -9.28
N LEU A 195 -17.44 7.00 -8.42
CA LEU A 195 -16.78 7.48 -7.21
C LEU A 195 -15.27 7.23 -7.30
N PHE A 196 -14.49 8.30 -7.21
CA PHE A 196 -13.06 8.23 -6.88
C PHE A 196 -12.20 7.36 -7.84
N GLY A 197 -12.51 7.34 -9.14
CA GLY A 197 -11.73 6.65 -10.17
C GLY A 197 -12.00 5.15 -10.31
N GLY A 198 -12.93 4.59 -9.52
CA GLY A 198 -13.28 3.17 -9.54
C GLY A 198 -12.24 2.28 -8.86
N VAL A 199 -12.70 1.17 -8.28
CA VAL A 199 -11.87 0.18 -7.61
C VAL A 199 -11.81 -1.10 -8.44
N PRO A 200 -10.63 -1.51 -8.92
CA PRO A 200 -10.45 -2.78 -9.61
C PRO A 200 -10.84 -3.97 -8.73
N GLN A 201 -11.55 -4.93 -9.32
CA GLN A 201 -11.95 -6.20 -8.69
C GLN A 201 -10.75 -6.87 -8.00
N ILE A 202 -9.60 -6.89 -8.68
CA ILE A 202 -8.39 -7.54 -8.17
C ILE A 202 -7.86 -6.90 -6.88
N THR A 203 -8.02 -5.59 -6.70
CA THR A 203 -7.64 -4.91 -5.45
C THR A 203 -8.41 -5.49 -4.27
N ILE A 204 -9.72 -5.70 -4.43
CA ILE A 204 -10.60 -6.24 -3.40
C ILE A 204 -10.22 -7.69 -3.10
N ILE A 205 -10.03 -8.51 -4.14
CA ILE A 205 -9.63 -9.92 -4.00
C ILE A 205 -8.31 -10.03 -3.23
N LEU A 206 -7.29 -9.25 -3.61
CA LEU A 206 -5.98 -9.29 -2.96
C LEU A 206 -6.01 -8.81 -1.52
N LEU A 207 -6.85 -7.83 -1.18
CA LEU A 207 -7.08 -7.42 0.20
C LEU A 207 -7.69 -8.54 1.04
N LEU A 208 -8.71 -9.22 0.52
CA LEU A 208 -9.39 -10.31 1.21
C LEU A 208 -8.49 -11.52 1.41
N LEU A 209 -7.75 -11.92 0.36
CA LEU A 209 -6.74 -12.97 0.47
C LEU A 209 -5.65 -12.59 1.48
N SER A 210 -5.17 -11.35 1.46
CA SER A 210 -4.18 -10.87 2.43
C SER A 210 -4.73 -10.85 3.86
N LEU A 211 -6.01 -10.53 4.05
CA LEU A 211 -6.69 -10.57 5.34
C LEU A 211 -6.69 -12.01 5.88
N VAL A 212 -7.13 -12.98 5.06
CA VAL A 212 -7.15 -14.41 5.42
C VAL A 212 -5.74 -14.91 5.75
N THR A 213 -4.77 -14.65 4.88
CA THR A 213 -3.37 -15.07 5.09
C THR A 213 -2.78 -14.44 6.35
N SER A 214 -3.05 -13.16 6.62
CA SER A 214 -2.58 -12.48 7.83
C SER A 214 -3.15 -13.11 9.11
N LYS A 215 -4.41 -13.55 9.08
CA LYS A 215 -5.10 -14.19 10.20
C LYS A 215 -4.66 -15.64 10.39
N ALA A 216 -4.47 -16.37 9.30
CA ALA A 216 -3.87 -17.71 9.33
C ALA A 216 -2.47 -17.67 9.95
N TYR A 217 -1.64 -16.71 9.54
CA TYR A 217 -0.30 -16.53 10.09
C TYR A 217 -0.33 -16.11 11.58
N GLN A 218 -1.26 -15.23 11.97
CA GLN A 218 -1.46 -14.87 13.38
C GLN A 218 -1.84 -16.09 14.23
N SER A 219 -2.77 -16.91 13.76
CA SER A 219 -3.18 -18.15 14.45
C SER A 219 -2.01 -19.11 14.57
N TYR A 220 -1.25 -19.34 13.49
CA TYR A 220 -0.06 -20.18 13.50
C TYR A 220 1.01 -19.68 14.49
N LYS A 221 1.28 -18.37 14.55
CA LYS A 221 2.25 -17.83 15.51
C LYS A 221 1.80 -17.98 16.97
N LYS A 222 0.50 -17.89 17.23
CA LYS A 222 -0.06 -18.01 18.59
C LYS A 222 -0.20 -19.46 19.04
N HIS A 223 -0.59 -20.36 18.14
CA HIS A 223 -1.02 -21.72 18.48
C HIS A 223 -0.17 -22.83 17.87
N LYS A 224 0.81 -22.52 17.00
CA LYS A 224 1.61 -23.45 16.19
C LYS A 224 0.81 -24.29 15.17
N ILE A 225 -0.50 -24.11 15.17
CA ILE A 225 -1.46 -24.68 14.22
C ILE A 225 -2.39 -23.56 13.77
N VAL A 226 -2.90 -23.65 12.54
CA VAL A 226 -3.93 -22.75 12.06
C VAL A 226 -5.28 -23.26 12.57
N ARG A 227 -5.86 -22.58 13.55
CA ARG A 227 -7.17 -22.96 14.10
C ARG A 227 -8.28 -22.36 13.26
N PHE A 228 -9.22 -23.19 12.84
CA PHE A 228 -10.38 -22.73 12.06
C PHE A 228 -11.19 -21.64 12.78
N SER A 229 -11.29 -21.72 14.11
CA SER A 229 -11.95 -20.71 14.96
C SER A 229 -11.39 -19.30 14.80
N ASP A 230 -10.10 -19.16 14.47
CA ASP A 230 -9.44 -17.86 14.38
C ASP A 230 -9.54 -17.25 12.98
N ILE A 231 -9.82 -18.07 11.96
CA ILE A 231 -9.80 -17.68 10.54
C ILE A 231 -11.18 -17.73 9.88
N SER A 232 -12.17 -18.40 10.49
CA SER A 232 -13.49 -18.64 9.90
C SER A 232 -14.19 -17.35 9.46
N GLY A 233 -14.20 -16.32 10.30
CA GLY A 233 -14.79 -15.01 9.97
C GLY A 233 -14.20 -14.38 8.69
N PRO A 234 -12.88 -14.14 8.63
CA PRO A 234 -12.19 -13.68 7.42
C PRO A 234 -12.44 -14.55 6.18
N VAL A 235 -12.44 -15.88 6.34
CA VAL A 235 -12.66 -16.82 5.22
C VAL A 235 -14.07 -16.72 4.69
N ILE A 236 -15.08 -16.75 5.56
CA ILE A 236 -16.50 -16.63 5.17
C ILE A 236 -16.74 -15.28 4.47
N LEU A 237 -16.20 -14.19 5.03
CA LEU A 237 -16.31 -12.86 4.43
C LEU A 237 -15.66 -12.83 3.05
N THR A 238 -14.48 -13.45 2.89
CA THR A 238 -13.77 -13.52 1.61
C THR A 238 -14.57 -14.30 0.57
N ILE A 239 -15.07 -15.48 0.93
CA ILE A 239 -15.88 -16.32 0.04
C ILE A 239 -17.17 -15.59 -0.35
N ALA A 240 -17.86 -15.00 0.62
CA ALA A 240 -19.12 -14.29 0.38
C ALA A 240 -18.93 -13.10 -0.57
N ILE A 241 -17.92 -12.26 -0.34
CA ILE A 241 -17.68 -11.09 -1.20
C ILE A 241 -17.24 -11.52 -2.61
N ILE A 242 -16.32 -12.48 -2.72
CA ILE A 242 -15.90 -13.00 -4.03
C ILE A 242 -17.10 -13.59 -4.77
N PHE A 243 -17.92 -14.40 -4.10
CA PHE A 243 -19.13 -14.95 -4.69
C PHE A 243 -20.07 -13.86 -5.18
N VAL A 244 -20.32 -12.83 -4.37
CA VAL A 244 -21.19 -11.71 -4.77
C VAL A 244 -20.65 -10.98 -6.00
N MET A 245 -19.33 -10.74 -6.04
CA MET A 245 -18.68 -10.08 -7.17
C MET A 245 -18.83 -10.89 -8.46
N PHE A 246 -18.54 -12.20 -8.41
CA PHE A 246 -18.63 -13.05 -9.60
C PHE A 246 -20.08 -13.35 -10.03
N ALA A 247 -21.00 -13.56 -9.09
CA ALA A 247 -22.37 -13.96 -9.41
C ALA A 247 -23.26 -12.77 -9.81
N PHE A 248 -23.09 -11.60 -9.20
CA PHE A 248 -24.02 -10.47 -9.37
C PHE A 248 -23.37 -9.25 -10.03
N LEU A 249 -22.07 -9.03 -9.89
CA LEU A 249 -21.41 -7.82 -10.39
C LEU A 249 -20.65 -8.03 -11.70
N ASN A 250 -20.35 -9.28 -12.08
CA ASN A 250 -19.69 -9.62 -13.34
C ASN A 250 -20.68 -9.94 -14.48
N SER A 251 -21.94 -9.54 -14.36
CA SER A 251 -22.87 -9.62 -15.48
C SER A 251 -22.49 -8.59 -16.54
N VAL A 252 -22.00 -9.08 -17.67
CA VAL A 252 -21.98 -8.31 -18.92
C VAL A 252 -23.45 -8.22 -19.36
N THR A 253 -24.15 -7.16 -18.97
CA THR A 253 -25.37 -6.78 -19.68
C THR A 253 -24.93 -6.26 -21.04
N ILE A 254 -24.97 -7.14 -22.05
CA ILE A 254 -24.82 -6.81 -23.47
C ILE A 254 -25.95 -5.85 -23.87
#